data_AF-A0A3D1IA30-F1
#
_entry.id   AF-A0A3D1IA30-F1
#
_cell.length_a   1.000
_cell.length_b   1.000
_cell.length_c   1.000
_cell.angle_alpha   90.00
_cell.angle_beta   90.00
_cell.angle_gamma   90.00
#
_symmetry.space_group_name_H-M   'P 1'
#
loop_
_entity.id
_entity.type
_entity.pdbx_description
1 polymer ?
#
loop_
_entity_poly.entity_id
_entity_poly.type
_entity_poly.pdbx_seq_one_letter_code
_entity_poly.pdbx_strand_id
1 'polypeptide(L)'
;AWGGFSAEGDDWQAGVLGFRNLWELTQPRQSQSTKRLSDQLQFVTETMRAFNAEMVRFLREELGCKALVNPGNWTTADNVRLMDAERWSYTAGEVLAVNRYLGGVHIGPNQGWAIQNGDKFTSDSVLQDPLILPINLKQVVGHPMLVTESAWVMPNGNAAEGPFLVAAYSSLGGVDGYYWFAAGDDEWTPPQSANGYNPSQQKWTFGYPDMLGQFPAAALLYRMGYVRRGEPVVREQRPLEDIWSGTVPVIAEEKGFDPNRMQGAFSPRTNVPGGVNPLAFFAGPVTVEYGGEASKTFVHPSLKTLLDASAKRVRSVTGELTLDYGRGLCTLDAPKAQGVVGWFAGVQQPIRLSTVDVTCRNRFASILVVPLDDRPLSESRRVLVQVGTRSRPTDWQERPATFEADGKRFEGLEVVSYGKAPWRVETAQGAIWVRNPSLSKAELLDENGMRKGSVPVARQGASLRVELPKGALYMVLEAEGK
;
A
#
# COMPACT_ATOMS: atom_id res chain seq x y z
N ALA A 1 23.50 25.23 29.74
CA ALA A 1 22.82 24.58 28.60
C ALA A 1 21.52 23.88 29.01
N TRP A 2 21.51 23.01 30.04
CA TRP A 2 20.33 22.19 30.40
C TRP A 2 19.82 22.39 31.82
N GLY A 3 19.93 23.60 32.39
CA GLY A 3 19.35 23.89 33.71
C GLY A 3 19.92 23.05 34.87
N GLY A 4 21.17 22.60 34.77
CA GLY A 4 21.81 21.75 35.79
C GLY A 4 21.57 20.25 35.63
N PHE A 5 20.83 19.83 34.61
CA PHE A 5 20.63 18.40 34.30
C PHE A 5 21.94 17.73 33.83
N SER A 6 22.22 16.53 34.35
CA SER A 6 23.34 15.65 33.96
C SER A 6 22.81 14.29 33.54
N ALA A 7 23.41 13.69 32.52
CA ALA A 7 23.17 12.32 32.08
C ALA A 7 24.32 11.39 32.52
N GLU A 8 24.07 10.09 32.53
CA GLU A 8 25.13 9.09 32.66
C GLU A 8 26.15 9.24 31.52
N GLY A 9 27.45 9.20 31.86
CA GLY A 9 28.54 9.39 30.90
C GLY A 9 28.92 10.84 30.61
N ASP A 10 28.27 11.83 31.25
CA ASP A 10 28.74 13.23 31.18
C ASP A 10 30.06 13.39 31.96
N ASP A 11 31.11 13.82 31.26
CA ASP A 11 32.38 14.29 31.83
C ASP A 11 32.66 15.70 31.29
N TRP A 12 32.22 16.69 32.07
CA TRP A 12 32.35 18.10 31.75
C TRP A 12 33.81 18.58 31.71
N GLN A 13 34.72 17.93 32.44
CA GLN A 13 36.13 18.30 32.43
C GLN A 13 36.83 17.82 31.16
N ALA A 14 36.46 16.63 30.68
CA ALA A 14 36.96 16.07 29.42
C ALA A 14 36.21 16.58 28.17
N GLY A 15 35.12 17.34 28.35
CA GLY A 15 34.27 17.79 27.24
C GLY A 15 33.45 16.66 26.59
N VAL A 16 33.23 15.56 27.32
CA VAL A 16 32.47 14.41 26.87
C VAL A 16 31.05 14.49 27.42
N LEU A 17 30.06 14.33 26.54
CA LEU A 17 28.65 14.40 26.89
C LEU A 17 27.99 13.08 26.54
N GLY A 18 27.38 12.43 27.52
CA GLY A 18 26.71 11.15 27.34
C GLY A 18 25.41 11.29 26.55
N PHE A 19 24.93 10.20 25.98
CA PHE A 19 23.57 10.15 25.43
C PHE A 19 22.61 9.63 26.49
N ARG A 20 21.42 10.23 26.53
CA ARG A 20 20.28 9.60 27.19
C ARG A 20 19.79 8.42 26.38
N ASN A 21 19.10 7.49 27.05
CA ASN A 21 18.51 6.33 26.42
C ASN A 21 17.53 6.76 25.30
N LEU A 22 17.70 6.23 24.09
CA LEU A 22 16.89 6.61 22.92
C LEU A 22 15.39 6.31 23.10
N TRP A 23 15.03 5.33 23.95
CA TRP A 23 13.64 5.07 24.32
C TRP A 23 12.96 6.33 24.89
N GLU A 24 13.68 7.19 25.58
CA GLU A 24 13.11 8.42 26.15
C GLU A 24 12.74 9.45 25.08
N LEU A 25 13.27 9.34 23.86
CA LEU A 25 12.85 10.16 22.73
C LEU A 25 11.47 9.75 22.19
N THR A 26 11.00 8.54 22.48
CA THR A 26 9.66 8.06 22.10
C THR A 26 8.61 8.36 23.17
N GLN A 27 9.02 8.83 24.35
CA GLN A 27 8.11 9.14 25.46
C GLN A 27 7.61 10.58 25.42
N PRO A 28 6.46 10.89 26.07
CA PRO A 28 6.08 12.26 26.37
C PRO A 28 7.22 13.00 27.09
N ARG A 29 7.51 14.23 26.66
CA ARG A 29 8.61 15.02 27.22
C ARG A 29 8.33 15.40 28.68
N GLN A 30 9.33 15.24 29.56
CA GLN A 30 9.29 15.70 30.94
C GLN A 30 10.06 17.03 31.07
N SER A 31 9.53 17.99 31.83
CA SER A 31 10.04 19.37 31.89
C SER A 31 11.54 19.48 32.20
N GLN A 32 12.06 18.66 33.13
CA GLN A 32 13.45 18.73 33.60
C GLN A 32 14.49 18.27 32.57
N SER A 33 14.10 17.49 31.56
CA SER A 33 15.03 16.93 30.57
C SER A 33 14.69 17.25 29.12
N THR A 34 13.60 18.00 28.91
CA THR A 34 13.09 18.34 27.57
C THR A 34 14.20 18.92 26.71
N LYS A 35 14.93 19.93 27.22
CA LYS A 35 16.00 20.56 26.44
C LYS A 35 17.16 19.61 26.10
N ARG A 36 17.60 18.76 27.04
CA ARG A 36 18.68 17.78 26.78
C ARG A 36 18.27 16.78 25.71
N LEU A 37 17.04 16.27 25.78
CA LEU A 37 16.52 15.33 24.78
C LEU A 37 16.27 15.99 23.42
N SER A 38 15.89 17.27 23.38
CA SER A 38 15.76 18.04 22.15
C SER A 38 17.09 18.29 21.48
N ASP A 39 18.08 18.77 22.23
CA ASP A 39 19.43 18.99 21.71
C ASP A 39 20.05 17.66 21.25
N GLN A 40 19.78 16.55 21.96
CA GLN A 40 20.21 15.21 21.54
C GLN A 40 19.53 14.75 20.24
N LEU A 41 18.21 14.93 20.10
CA LEU A 41 17.49 14.56 18.87
C LEU A 41 18.01 15.40 17.69
N GLN A 42 18.16 16.71 17.87
CA GLN A 42 18.74 17.58 16.86
C GLN A 42 20.15 17.10 16.47
N PHE A 43 21.02 16.84 17.44
CA PHE A 43 22.39 16.37 17.19
C PHE A 43 22.42 15.09 16.34
N VAL A 44 21.68 14.05 16.73
CA VAL A 44 21.71 12.77 15.99
C VAL A 44 21.11 12.92 14.59
N THR A 45 20.06 13.73 14.45
CA THR A 45 19.41 13.96 13.16
C THR A 45 20.29 14.78 12.21
N GLU A 46 20.90 15.85 12.68
CA GLU A 46 21.84 16.67 11.90
C GLU A 46 23.09 15.86 11.52
N THR A 47 23.58 15.01 12.42
CA THR A 47 24.70 14.09 12.12
C THR A 47 24.34 13.15 10.97
N MET A 48 23.15 12.52 11.02
CA MET A 48 22.67 11.66 9.92
C MET A 48 22.50 12.44 8.61
N ARG A 49 21.95 13.66 8.68
CA ARG A 49 21.79 14.51 7.49
C ARG A 49 23.13 14.90 6.87
N ALA A 50 24.12 15.24 7.70
CA ALA A 50 25.46 15.60 7.23
C ALA A 50 26.15 14.40 6.56
N PHE A 51 26.04 13.21 7.16
CA PHE A 51 26.51 11.97 6.53
C PHE A 51 25.84 11.74 5.18
N ASN A 52 24.50 11.85 5.11
CA ASN A 52 23.76 11.67 3.87
C ASN A 52 24.18 12.68 2.79
N ALA A 53 24.35 13.95 3.17
CA ALA A 53 24.81 14.99 2.25
C ALA A 53 26.22 14.69 1.70
N GLU A 54 27.11 14.19 2.54
CA GLU A 54 28.46 13.80 2.12
C GLU A 54 28.43 12.58 1.19
N MET A 55 27.60 11.58 1.47
CA MET A 55 27.42 10.44 0.58
C MET A 55 26.84 10.85 -0.78
N VAL A 56 25.87 11.76 -0.80
CA VAL A 56 25.31 12.33 -2.04
C VAL A 56 26.40 13.08 -2.81
N ARG A 57 27.16 13.95 -2.14
CA ARG A 57 28.28 14.68 -2.74
C ARG A 57 29.30 13.72 -3.37
N PHE A 58 29.76 12.73 -2.60
CA PHE A 58 30.70 11.70 -3.06
C PHE A 58 30.18 10.97 -4.31
N LEU A 59 28.93 10.50 -4.28
CA LEU A 59 28.30 9.82 -5.42
C LEU A 59 28.21 10.73 -6.65
N ARG A 60 27.84 12.00 -6.47
CA ARG A 60 27.59 12.94 -7.57
C ARG A 60 28.87 13.51 -8.18
N GLU A 61 29.79 13.96 -7.34
CA GLU A 61 30.95 14.77 -7.72
C GLU A 61 32.18 13.93 -7.97
N GLU A 62 32.43 12.90 -7.14
CA GLU A 62 33.64 12.07 -7.25
C GLU A 62 33.42 10.85 -8.15
N LEU A 63 32.28 10.18 -8.01
CA LEU A 63 31.95 9.01 -8.84
C LEU A 63 31.16 9.37 -10.11
N GLY A 64 30.64 10.59 -10.23
CA GLY A 64 29.88 11.03 -11.40
C GLY A 64 28.50 10.38 -11.56
N CYS A 65 27.96 9.74 -10.51
CA CYS A 65 26.69 9.03 -10.54
C CYS A 65 25.53 9.97 -10.92
N LYS A 66 24.70 9.57 -11.89
CA LYS A 66 23.54 10.33 -12.38
C LYS A 66 22.18 9.79 -11.91
N ALA A 67 22.16 8.61 -11.28
CA ALA A 67 20.93 8.01 -10.75
C ALA A 67 20.48 8.76 -9.48
N LEU A 68 19.18 8.90 -9.26
CA LEU A 68 18.62 9.49 -8.04
C LEU A 68 19.16 8.77 -6.79
N VAL A 69 19.49 9.52 -5.74
CA VAL A 69 19.99 8.95 -4.49
C VAL A 69 18.87 8.98 -3.45
N ASN A 70 18.54 7.80 -2.94
CA ASN A 70 17.72 7.64 -1.76
C ASN A 70 18.64 7.39 -0.54
N PRO A 71 18.69 8.30 0.45
CA PRO A 71 19.56 8.11 1.60
C PRO A 71 19.17 6.95 2.52
N GLY A 72 17.90 6.56 2.48
CA GLY A 72 17.39 5.43 3.25
C GLY A 72 15.90 5.18 2.99
N ASN A 73 15.49 3.93 3.23
CA ASN A 73 14.13 3.44 3.13
C ASN A 73 13.64 2.84 4.45
N TRP A 74 14.29 3.25 5.55
CA TRP A 74 14.16 2.61 6.85
C TRP A 74 12.94 3.08 7.65
N THR A 75 12.80 2.54 8.86
CA THR A 75 11.75 2.92 9.82
C THR A 75 12.37 3.35 11.13
N THR A 76 11.70 4.25 11.83
CA THR A 76 12.12 4.73 13.13
C THR A 76 11.51 3.92 14.28
N ALA A 77 11.99 4.18 15.50
CA ALA A 77 11.44 3.55 16.70
C ALA A 77 9.97 3.96 16.95
N ASP A 78 9.62 5.22 16.66
CA ASP A 78 8.28 5.80 16.87
C ASP A 78 7.90 6.77 15.73
N ASN A 79 6.85 6.43 14.98
CA ASN A 79 6.44 7.22 13.82
C ASN A 79 5.87 8.60 14.17
N VAL A 80 5.37 8.80 15.40
CA VAL A 80 4.78 10.07 15.82
C VAL A 80 5.88 11.08 16.15
N ARG A 81 6.91 10.64 16.88
CA ARG A 81 7.93 11.54 17.44
C ARG A 81 9.20 11.63 16.61
N LEU A 82 9.54 10.58 15.86
CA LEU A 82 10.87 10.47 15.25
C LEU A 82 10.86 10.40 13.72
N MET A 83 9.73 10.05 13.08
CA MET A 83 9.69 9.86 11.62
C MET A 83 10.01 11.14 10.85
N ASP A 84 9.53 12.29 11.32
CA ASP A 84 9.82 13.56 10.65
C ASP A 84 11.29 13.97 10.81
N ALA A 85 11.93 13.62 11.93
CA ALA A 85 13.37 13.84 12.10
C ALA A 85 14.16 12.94 11.12
N GLU A 86 13.78 11.66 11.03
CA GLU A 86 14.37 10.72 10.07
C GLU A 86 14.22 11.21 8.63
N ARG A 87 13.00 11.58 8.21
CA ARG A 87 12.74 12.09 6.86
C ARG A 87 13.44 13.40 6.56
N TRP A 88 13.47 14.33 7.52
CA TRP A 88 14.21 15.57 7.35
C TRP A 88 15.69 15.29 7.07
N SER A 89 16.28 14.31 7.76
CA SER A 89 17.68 13.93 7.50
C SER A 89 17.90 13.31 6.10
N TYR A 90 16.86 12.73 5.50
CA TYR A 90 16.90 12.15 4.16
C TYR A 90 16.69 13.19 3.05
N THR A 91 16.25 14.41 3.37
CA THR A 91 16.16 15.52 2.38
C THR A 91 17.51 15.96 1.82
N ALA A 92 18.62 15.43 2.33
CA ALA A 92 19.93 15.59 1.72
C ALA A 92 20.05 14.87 0.36
N GLY A 93 19.26 13.82 0.12
CA GLY A 93 19.16 13.14 -1.18
C GLY A 93 17.94 13.58 -1.98
N GLU A 94 17.83 13.13 -3.22
CA GLU A 94 16.76 13.59 -4.12
C GLU A 94 15.43 12.86 -3.88
N VAL A 95 15.46 11.60 -3.41
CA VAL A 95 14.26 10.77 -3.29
C VAL A 95 14.13 10.19 -1.88
N LEU A 96 12.92 10.25 -1.32
CA LEU A 96 12.60 9.61 -0.05
C LEU A 96 11.91 8.28 -0.32
N ALA A 97 12.15 7.31 0.56
CA ALA A 97 11.56 5.99 0.42
C ALA A 97 11.20 5.37 1.76
N VAL A 98 10.37 4.34 1.70
CA VAL A 98 10.11 3.41 2.80
C VAL A 98 10.04 1.98 2.29
N ASN A 99 10.31 1.03 3.16
CA ASN A 99 9.94 -0.37 3.00
C ASN A 99 8.79 -0.71 3.95
N ARG A 100 7.72 -1.29 3.42
CA ARG A 100 6.51 -1.62 4.20
C ARG A 100 5.87 -2.86 3.64
N TYR A 101 5.37 -3.75 4.46
CA TYR A 101 4.70 -4.96 4.00
C TYR A 101 3.29 -5.05 4.54
N LEU A 102 2.42 -5.70 3.77
CA LEU A 102 1.12 -6.10 4.24
C LEU A 102 1.08 -7.61 4.41
N GLY A 103 0.76 -8.04 5.61
CA GLY A 103 0.46 -9.43 5.93
C GLY A 103 -0.62 -9.47 6.99
N GLY A 104 -0.90 -10.66 7.48
CA GLY A 104 -1.52 -10.83 8.78
C GLY A 104 -0.51 -11.41 9.77
N VAL A 105 -0.99 -11.72 10.96
CA VAL A 105 -0.27 -12.61 11.88
C VAL A 105 0.06 -13.92 11.16
N HIS A 106 1.29 -14.41 11.29
CA HIS A 106 1.73 -15.71 10.79
C HIS A 106 2.64 -16.36 11.84
N ILE A 107 2.23 -17.52 12.36
CA ILE A 107 2.91 -18.25 13.43
C ILE A 107 3.34 -19.62 12.93
N GLY A 108 4.63 -19.92 13.08
CA GLY A 108 5.26 -21.15 12.61
C GLY A 108 6.76 -21.16 12.91
N PRO A 109 7.41 -22.34 12.90
CA PRO A 109 8.84 -22.44 13.24
C PRO A 109 9.74 -21.62 12.30
N ASN A 110 9.32 -21.45 11.05
CA ASN A 110 10.04 -20.70 10.01
C ASN A 110 9.22 -19.52 9.46
N GLN A 111 8.29 -18.99 10.27
CA GLN A 111 7.30 -17.98 9.86
C GLN A 111 7.89 -16.75 9.16
N GLY A 112 9.16 -16.39 9.41
CA GLY A 112 9.83 -15.26 8.78
C GLY A 112 10.01 -15.42 7.26
N TRP A 113 10.22 -16.65 6.78
CA TRP A 113 10.67 -16.89 5.41
C TRP A 113 9.99 -18.05 4.68
N ALA A 114 9.30 -18.95 5.38
CA ALA A 114 8.59 -20.09 4.79
C ALA A 114 7.16 -20.21 5.31
N ILE A 115 6.34 -20.96 4.56
CA ILE A 115 5.00 -21.39 4.96
C ILE A 115 4.99 -22.91 4.99
N GLN A 116 4.58 -23.49 6.11
CA GLN A 116 4.63 -24.93 6.37
C GLN A 116 3.28 -25.44 6.88
N ASN A 117 3.10 -26.77 6.83
CA ASN A 117 1.93 -27.39 7.44
C ASN A 117 1.96 -27.19 8.96
N GLY A 118 0.81 -26.89 9.54
CA GLY A 118 0.65 -26.53 10.96
C GLY A 118 0.82 -25.04 11.25
N ASP A 119 1.34 -24.25 10.30
CA ASP A 119 1.44 -22.80 10.46
C ASP A 119 0.04 -22.19 10.59
N LYS A 120 -0.09 -21.17 11.44
CA LYS A 120 -1.35 -20.47 11.68
C LYS A 120 -1.25 -19.03 11.25
N PHE A 121 -2.28 -18.51 10.61
CA PHE A 121 -2.23 -17.17 10.04
C PHE A 121 -3.59 -16.47 9.99
N THR A 122 -3.55 -15.14 9.85
CA THR A 122 -4.71 -14.31 9.48
C THR A 122 -4.56 -13.82 8.04
N SER A 123 -5.69 -13.49 7.41
CA SER A 123 -5.73 -12.91 6.06
C SER A 123 -6.35 -11.53 6.14
N ASP A 124 -5.54 -10.57 6.60
CA ASP A 124 -5.97 -9.19 6.76
C ASP A 124 -6.14 -8.52 5.39
N SER A 125 -7.08 -7.58 5.30
CA SER A 125 -7.42 -6.86 4.07
C SER A 125 -7.44 -5.36 4.35
N VAL A 126 -6.80 -4.58 3.48
CA VAL A 126 -6.89 -3.11 3.51
C VAL A 126 -8.34 -2.65 3.45
N LEU A 127 -9.19 -3.40 2.75
CA LEU A 127 -10.58 -3.02 2.59
C LEU A 127 -11.35 -3.07 3.90
N GLN A 128 -10.93 -3.88 4.88
CA GLN A 128 -11.54 -3.92 6.21
C GLN A 128 -10.75 -3.10 7.23
N ASP A 129 -9.44 -2.94 7.01
CA ASP A 129 -8.55 -2.13 7.81
C ASP A 129 -7.69 -1.19 6.93
N PRO A 130 -8.23 -0.03 6.50
CA PRO A 130 -7.55 0.87 5.57
C PRO A 130 -6.15 1.30 5.99
N LEU A 131 -5.92 1.44 7.29
CA LEU A 131 -4.70 2.08 7.76
C LEU A 131 -3.44 1.22 7.52
N ILE A 132 -3.59 -0.07 7.25
CA ILE A 132 -2.48 -0.98 6.94
C ILE A 132 -1.98 -0.86 5.49
N LEU A 133 -2.62 -0.03 4.65
CA LEU A 133 -2.17 0.19 3.27
C LEU A 133 -0.75 0.78 3.28
N PRO A 134 0.25 0.12 2.65
CA PRO A 134 1.65 0.53 2.74
C PRO A 134 1.93 1.97 2.26
N ILE A 135 1.13 2.46 1.30
CA ILE A 135 1.26 3.79 0.70
C ILE A 135 0.53 4.91 1.45
N ASN A 136 0.03 4.66 2.67
CA ASN A 136 -0.43 5.72 3.58
C ASN A 136 0.78 6.53 4.08
N LEU A 137 1.25 7.46 3.26
CA LEU A 137 2.50 8.18 3.42
C LEU A 137 2.29 9.71 3.39
N LYS A 138 2.81 10.38 4.40
CA LYS A 138 2.98 11.84 4.53
C LYS A 138 4.21 12.29 3.73
N GLN A 139 3.99 12.81 2.54
CA GLN A 139 5.07 13.07 1.58
C GLN A 139 5.77 14.40 1.88
N VAL A 140 7.10 14.44 1.79
CA VAL A 140 7.87 15.67 1.97
C VAL A 140 7.80 16.50 0.69
N VAL A 141 7.37 17.76 0.80
CA VAL A 141 7.27 18.66 -0.35
C VAL A 141 8.64 18.80 -1.03
N GLY A 142 8.64 18.73 -2.36
CA GLY A 142 9.86 18.89 -3.18
C GLY A 142 10.65 17.59 -3.42
N HIS A 143 10.26 16.47 -2.80
CA HIS A 143 10.92 15.18 -2.99
C HIS A 143 9.92 14.11 -3.45
N PRO A 144 10.26 13.29 -4.47
CA PRO A 144 9.51 12.09 -4.77
C PRO A 144 9.49 11.13 -3.59
N MET A 145 8.36 10.43 -3.39
CA MET A 145 8.19 9.44 -2.34
C MET A 145 7.98 8.05 -2.95
N LEU A 146 8.85 7.11 -2.61
CA LEU A 146 8.80 5.74 -3.11
C LEU A 146 8.48 4.73 -2.00
N VAL A 147 7.89 3.61 -2.39
CA VAL A 147 7.94 2.37 -1.61
C VAL A 147 8.90 1.43 -2.33
N THR A 148 10.12 1.28 -1.82
CA THR A 148 11.19 0.53 -2.50
C THR A 148 11.14 -0.98 -2.29
N GLU A 149 10.31 -1.44 -1.36
CA GLU A 149 10.12 -2.85 -1.06
C GLU A 149 8.76 -3.02 -0.37
N SER A 150 7.82 -3.72 -1.02
CA SER A 150 6.51 -4.04 -0.42
C SER A 150 5.81 -5.19 -1.14
N ALA A 151 4.91 -5.86 -0.43
CA ALA A 151 4.11 -6.98 -0.94
C ALA A 151 2.88 -7.24 -0.07
N TRP A 152 1.89 -7.93 -0.65
CA TRP A 152 0.92 -8.70 0.13
C TRP A 152 1.53 -10.07 0.40
N VAL A 153 2.10 -10.22 1.58
CA VAL A 153 2.94 -11.35 1.95
C VAL A 153 2.08 -12.60 2.14
N MET A 154 2.43 -13.67 1.44
CA MET A 154 1.79 -14.98 1.63
C MET A 154 1.97 -15.43 3.10
N PRO A 155 1.02 -16.15 3.70
CA PRO A 155 -0.18 -16.78 3.12
C PRO A 155 -1.43 -15.88 3.09
N ASN A 156 -1.31 -14.55 3.05
CA ASN A 156 -2.47 -13.65 2.95
C ASN A 156 -3.38 -14.03 1.76
N GLY A 157 -4.70 -14.12 1.98
CA GLY A 157 -5.71 -14.50 0.99
C GLY A 157 -6.25 -13.40 0.10
N ASN A 158 -5.87 -12.14 0.33
CA ASN A 158 -6.50 -10.96 -0.27
C ASN A 158 -5.57 -10.21 -1.24
N ALA A 159 -4.47 -10.81 -1.67
CA ALA A 159 -3.42 -10.10 -2.42
C ALA A 159 -3.90 -9.44 -3.74
N ALA A 160 -5.01 -9.91 -4.32
CA ALA A 160 -5.62 -9.30 -5.51
C ALA A 160 -6.17 -7.88 -5.28
N GLU A 161 -6.32 -7.41 -4.03
CA GLU A 161 -6.59 -5.99 -3.76
C GLU A 161 -5.37 -5.10 -3.99
N GLY A 162 -4.16 -5.64 -3.85
CA GLY A 162 -2.94 -4.86 -3.77
C GLY A 162 -2.71 -4.00 -5.00
N PRO A 163 -2.57 -4.57 -6.20
CA PRO A 163 -2.29 -3.78 -7.40
C PRO A 163 -3.38 -2.76 -7.73
N PHE A 164 -4.65 -3.10 -7.48
CA PHE A 164 -5.76 -2.16 -7.63
C PHE A 164 -5.59 -0.96 -6.69
N LEU A 165 -5.43 -1.21 -5.39
CA LEU A 165 -5.38 -0.16 -4.37
C LEU A 165 -4.11 0.68 -4.49
N VAL A 166 -2.96 0.04 -4.74
CA VAL A 166 -1.68 0.72 -4.94
C VAL A 166 -1.77 1.65 -6.14
N ALA A 167 -2.24 1.18 -7.30
CA ALA A 167 -2.33 2.02 -8.49
C ALA A 167 -3.31 3.19 -8.30
N ALA A 168 -4.49 2.91 -7.75
CA ALA A 168 -5.53 3.91 -7.53
C ALA A 168 -5.12 4.98 -6.51
N TYR A 169 -4.69 4.58 -5.30
CA TYR A 169 -4.36 5.51 -4.24
C TYR A 169 -2.99 6.16 -4.40
N SER A 170 -2.03 5.54 -5.10
CA SER A 170 -0.79 6.25 -5.48
C SER A 170 -1.06 7.33 -6.52
N SER A 171 -1.95 7.08 -7.48
CA SER A 171 -2.37 8.11 -8.46
C SER A 171 -3.09 9.27 -7.78
N LEU A 172 -4.01 8.99 -6.84
CA LEU A 172 -4.71 10.00 -6.07
C LEU A 172 -3.77 10.78 -5.14
N GLY A 173 -3.00 10.05 -4.34
CA GLY A 173 -2.19 10.56 -3.24
C GLY A 173 -0.84 11.12 -3.66
N GLY A 174 -0.31 10.73 -4.82
CA GLY A 174 0.93 11.22 -5.38
C GLY A 174 2.20 10.47 -4.98
N VAL A 175 2.09 9.23 -4.46
CA VAL A 175 3.26 8.35 -4.25
C VAL A 175 3.86 8.00 -5.62
N ASP A 176 5.14 8.27 -5.82
CA ASP A 176 5.80 8.31 -7.12
C ASP A 176 6.35 6.96 -7.61
N GLY A 177 6.34 5.94 -6.75
CA GLY A 177 6.66 4.59 -7.18
C GLY A 177 6.47 3.54 -6.09
N TYR A 178 6.23 2.32 -6.55
CA TYR A 178 6.03 1.16 -5.69
C TYR A 178 6.73 -0.05 -6.32
N TYR A 179 7.67 -0.62 -5.58
CA TYR A 179 8.47 -1.76 -5.98
C TYR A 179 7.92 -3.02 -5.31
N TRP A 180 7.41 -3.94 -6.13
CA TRP A 180 6.83 -5.20 -5.67
C TRP A 180 7.95 -6.19 -5.30
N PHE A 181 7.93 -6.67 -4.07
CA PHE A 181 8.92 -7.61 -3.53
C PHE A 181 8.32 -9.02 -3.40
N ALA A 182 8.96 -10.11 -3.84
CA ALA A 182 10.08 -10.17 -4.77
C ALA A 182 9.70 -11.12 -5.93
N ALA A 183 10.50 -11.18 -6.97
CA ALA A 183 10.44 -12.28 -7.93
C ALA A 183 11.86 -12.76 -8.18
N GLY A 184 12.03 -14.07 -8.34
CA GLY A 184 13.31 -14.70 -8.68
C GLY A 184 13.33 -15.31 -10.07
N ASP A 185 12.20 -15.26 -10.78
CA ASP A 185 11.97 -15.83 -12.10
C ASP A 185 11.63 -14.71 -13.09
N ASP A 186 11.91 -14.93 -14.37
CA ASP A 186 11.65 -13.95 -15.44
C ASP A 186 10.16 -13.76 -15.75
N GLU A 187 9.31 -14.72 -15.33
CA GLU A 187 7.87 -14.73 -15.58
C GLU A 187 7.08 -15.00 -14.29
N TRP A 188 6.23 -16.03 -14.30
CA TRP A 188 5.48 -16.51 -13.16
C TRP A 188 6.36 -17.40 -12.28
N THR A 189 6.41 -17.11 -10.98
CA THR A 189 7.07 -17.98 -10.01
C THR A 189 6.12 -19.15 -9.69
N PRO A 190 6.49 -20.42 -9.96
CA PRO A 190 5.65 -21.56 -9.59
C PRO A 190 5.58 -21.74 -8.06
N PRO A 191 4.57 -22.44 -7.52
CA PRO A 191 4.63 -22.89 -6.13
C PRO A 191 5.87 -23.73 -5.89
N GLN A 192 6.73 -23.31 -4.97
CA GLN A 192 8.02 -23.92 -4.72
C GLN A 192 8.47 -23.75 -3.27
N SER A 193 9.48 -24.52 -2.87
CA SER A 193 10.12 -24.42 -1.55
C SER A 193 10.73 -23.04 -1.34
N ALA A 194 10.64 -22.51 -0.11
CA ALA A 194 11.19 -21.20 0.23
C ALA A 194 12.72 -21.08 0.07
N ASN A 195 13.45 -22.20 0.05
CA ASN A 195 14.90 -22.23 -0.15
C ASN A 195 15.37 -23.37 -1.08
N GLY A 196 14.44 -24.00 -1.80
CA GLY A 196 14.73 -25.11 -2.72
C GLY A 196 14.76 -26.51 -2.11
N TYR A 197 14.75 -26.67 -0.79
CA TYR A 197 14.82 -28.01 -0.14
C TYR A 197 13.92 -28.18 1.07
N ASN A 198 13.58 -27.11 1.80
CA ASN A 198 12.67 -27.18 2.95
C ASN A 198 11.24 -27.50 2.46
N PRO A 199 10.56 -28.56 2.96
CA PRO A 199 9.16 -28.84 2.64
C PRO A 199 8.25 -27.68 3.09
N SER A 200 7.98 -26.78 2.16
CA SER A 200 7.33 -25.49 2.42
C SER A 200 6.85 -24.86 1.12
N GLN A 201 6.05 -23.81 1.26
CA GLN A 201 5.75 -22.85 0.21
C GLN A 201 6.58 -21.57 0.43
N GLN A 202 7.16 -21.04 -0.65
CA GLN A 202 7.84 -19.75 -0.69
C GLN A 202 6.88 -18.64 -0.24
N LYS A 203 7.34 -17.88 0.77
CA LYS A 203 6.58 -16.80 1.39
C LYS A 203 6.69 -15.49 0.63
N TRP A 204 7.91 -15.15 0.21
CA TRP A 204 8.25 -13.88 -0.42
C TRP A 204 8.23 -14.02 -1.93
N THR A 205 7.10 -13.70 -2.54
CA THR A 205 6.98 -13.58 -4.00
C THR A 205 5.83 -12.66 -4.37
N PHE A 206 5.92 -11.91 -5.48
CA PHE A 206 4.78 -11.29 -6.15
C PHE A 206 4.40 -11.96 -7.47
N GLY A 207 5.24 -12.88 -7.96
CA GLY A 207 5.14 -13.53 -9.28
C GLY A 207 4.03 -14.57 -9.40
N TYR A 208 2.90 -14.40 -8.71
CA TYR A 208 1.76 -15.33 -8.71
C TYR A 208 0.46 -14.63 -9.14
N PRO A 209 -0.60 -15.38 -9.52
CA PRO A 209 -1.78 -14.84 -10.20
C PRO A 209 -2.47 -13.65 -9.51
N ASP A 210 -2.54 -13.64 -8.17
CA ASP A 210 -3.28 -12.60 -7.43
C ASP A 210 -2.55 -11.26 -7.46
N MET A 211 -1.22 -11.24 -7.59
CA MET A 211 -0.44 -9.99 -7.63
C MET A 211 0.05 -9.68 -9.04
N LEU A 212 1.02 -10.43 -9.58
CA LEU A 212 1.56 -10.18 -10.93
C LEU A 212 0.45 -10.18 -11.98
N GLY A 213 -0.54 -11.07 -11.85
CA GLY A 213 -1.69 -11.13 -12.75
C GLY A 213 -2.63 -9.94 -12.70
N GLN A 214 -2.42 -9.02 -11.76
CA GLN A 214 -3.19 -7.79 -11.66
C GLN A 214 -2.41 -6.56 -12.15
N PHE A 215 -1.19 -6.74 -12.64
CA PHE A 215 -0.35 -5.62 -13.07
C PHE A 215 -0.78 -4.98 -14.40
N PRO A 216 -1.22 -5.70 -15.45
CA PRO A 216 -1.46 -5.07 -16.76
C PRO A 216 -2.39 -3.85 -16.72
N ALA A 217 -3.58 -3.99 -16.12
CA ALA A 217 -4.52 -2.87 -16.00
C ALA A 217 -4.08 -1.84 -14.93
N ALA A 218 -3.52 -2.30 -13.81
CA ALA A 218 -3.07 -1.42 -12.72
C ALA A 218 -1.89 -0.53 -13.16
N ALA A 219 -0.96 -1.08 -13.95
CA ALA A 219 0.18 -0.36 -14.49
C ALA A 219 -0.26 0.70 -15.50
N LEU A 220 -1.22 0.39 -16.37
CA LEU A 220 -1.81 1.40 -17.27
C LEU A 220 -2.49 2.51 -16.48
N LEU A 221 -3.33 2.15 -15.49
CA LEU A 221 -4.01 3.12 -14.63
C LEU A 221 -3.01 4.11 -14.02
N TYR A 222 -1.96 3.59 -13.38
CA TYR A 222 -0.97 4.39 -12.68
C TYR A 222 -0.09 5.21 -13.64
N ARG A 223 0.55 4.54 -14.62
CA ARG A 223 1.54 5.19 -15.49
C ARG A 223 0.94 6.21 -16.44
N MET A 224 -0.33 6.01 -16.84
CA MET A 224 -1.02 6.91 -17.76
C MET A 224 -1.87 7.95 -17.02
N GLY A 225 -1.91 7.94 -15.68
CA GLY A 225 -2.66 8.91 -14.88
C GLY A 225 -4.18 8.84 -15.09
N TYR A 226 -4.74 7.62 -15.16
CA TYR A 226 -6.18 7.43 -15.39
C TYR A 226 -7.05 7.81 -14.17
N VAL A 227 -6.44 7.94 -13.00
CA VAL A 227 -7.02 8.57 -11.81
C VAL A 227 -6.37 9.93 -11.63
N ARG A 228 -7.18 10.96 -11.42
CA ARG A 228 -6.69 12.32 -11.22
C ARG A 228 -5.99 12.43 -9.85
N ARG A 229 -4.81 13.05 -9.82
CA ARG A 229 -4.15 13.44 -8.57
C ARG A 229 -5.05 14.40 -7.79
N GLY A 230 -5.22 14.15 -6.50
CA GLY A 230 -6.00 15.03 -5.63
C GLY A 230 -5.22 16.29 -5.24
N GLU A 231 -5.94 17.35 -4.89
CA GLU A 231 -5.35 18.44 -4.11
C GLU A 231 -5.05 17.96 -2.68
N PRO A 232 -3.93 18.38 -2.04
CA PRO A 232 -3.60 17.93 -0.70
C PRO A 232 -4.73 18.20 0.31
N VAL A 233 -5.16 17.15 1.01
CA VAL A 233 -6.15 17.25 2.10
C VAL A 233 -5.50 17.70 3.41
N VAL A 234 -4.20 17.48 3.54
CA VAL A 234 -3.37 18.01 4.62
C VAL A 234 -2.05 18.50 4.03
N ARG A 235 -1.67 19.74 4.36
CA ARG A 235 -0.32 20.29 4.15
C ARG A 235 0.20 20.75 5.49
N GLU A 236 0.97 19.89 6.13
CA GLU A 236 1.57 20.19 7.42
C GLU A 236 2.81 21.07 7.24
N GLN A 237 2.90 22.15 8.01
CA GLN A 237 4.09 22.99 8.08
C GLN A 237 4.76 22.71 9.41
N ARG A 238 5.97 22.16 9.38
CA ARG A 238 6.69 21.66 10.56
C ARG A 238 7.94 22.51 10.81
N PRO A 239 7.89 23.46 11.76
CA PRO A 239 9.10 24.11 12.24
C PRO A 239 10.11 23.07 12.75
N LEU A 240 11.41 23.32 12.57
CA LEU A 240 12.43 22.34 12.97
C LEU A 240 12.47 22.18 14.49
N GLU A 241 12.25 23.26 15.24
CA GLU A 241 12.17 23.23 16.70
C GLU A 241 11.01 22.37 17.21
N ASP A 242 9.91 22.25 16.46
CA ASP A 242 8.80 21.35 16.80
C ASP A 242 9.22 19.89 16.63
N ILE A 243 10.05 19.58 15.64
CA ILE A 243 10.64 18.24 15.47
C ILE A 243 11.57 17.95 16.66
N TRP A 244 12.49 18.86 17.00
CA TRP A 244 13.48 18.66 18.07
C TRP A 244 12.81 18.58 19.45
N SER A 245 11.83 19.43 19.71
CA SER A 245 11.05 19.41 20.95
C SER A 245 10.18 18.16 21.07
N GLY A 246 9.96 17.41 19.99
CA GLY A 246 9.11 16.22 19.98
C GLY A 246 7.62 16.57 20.04
N THR A 247 7.26 17.76 19.55
CA THR A 247 5.87 18.15 19.29
C THR A 247 5.28 17.14 18.31
N VAL A 248 4.13 16.57 18.67
CA VAL A 248 3.46 15.58 17.83
C VAL A 248 2.95 16.25 16.54
N PRO A 249 3.07 15.60 15.37
CA PRO A 249 2.54 16.14 14.13
C PRO A 249 1.01 16.17 14.16
N VAL A 250 0.38 16.91 13.26
CA VAL A 250 -1.10 16.92 13.11
C VAL A 250 -1.62 15.60 12.55
N ILE A 251 -0.78 14.84 11.85
CA ILE A 251 -1.07 13.50 11.34
C ILE A 251 0.22 12.68 11.28
N ALA A 252 0.12 11.40 11.60
CA ALA A 252 1.22 10.44 11.53
C ALA A 252 0.81 9.19 10.74
N GLU A 253 1.80 8.49 10.23
CA GLU A 253 1.61 7.26 9.49
C GLU A 253 1.60 6.07 10.45
N GLU A 254 0.83 5.04 10.09
CA GLU A 254 0.97 3.75 10.74
C GLU A 254 2.39 3.20 10.60
N LYS A 255 2.83 2.48 11.63
CA LYS A 255 4.09 1.73 11.56
C LYS A 255 3.90 0.56 10.61
N GLY A 256 4.65 0.55 9.51
CA GLY A 256 4.66 -0.60 8.59
C GLY A 256 5.09 -1.87 9.34
N PHE A 257 4.57 -3.04 8.94
CA PHE A 257 4.99 -4.31 9.52
C PHE A 257 6.16 -4.90 8.72
N ASP A 258 7.21 -5.37 9.41
CA ASP A 258 8.30 -6.17 8.83
C ASP A 258 8.52 -7.43 9.70
N PRO A 259 8.09 -8.62 9.23
CA PRO A 259 8.17 -9.85 10.01
C PRO A 259 9.60 -10.38 10.20
N ASN A 260 10.59 -9.88 9.47
CA ASN A 260 11.98 -10.29 9.64
C ASN A 260 12.70 -9.49 10.73
N ARG A 261 12.13 -8.36 11.14
CA ARG A 261 12.85 -7.36 11.96
C ARG A 261 12.06 -6.83 13.14
N MET A 262 10.74 -6.98 13.13
CA MET A 262 9.91 -6.65 14.28
C MET A 262 9.69 -7.90 15.14
N GLN A 263 9.93 -7.76 16.45
CA GLN A 263 9.46 -8.74 17.42
C GLN A 263 7.96 -8.54 17.60
N GLY A 264 7.21 -9.65 17.52
CA GLY A 264 5.77 -9.65 17.61
C GLY A 264 5.06 -9.95 16.30
N ALA A 265 3.76 -10.19 16.40
CA ALA A 265 2.87 -10.66 15.35
C ALA A 265 2.28 -9.55 14.48
N PHE A 266 2.31 -8.29 14.94
CA PHE A 266 1.74 -7.14 14.24
C PHE A 266 2.33 -5.81 14.73
N SER A 267 2.17 -4.75 13.92
CA SER A 267 2.54 -3.38 14.30
C SER A 267 1.47 -2.71 15.18
N PRO A 268 1.82 -2.07 16.31
CA PRO A 268 0.89 -1.26 17.08
C PRO A 268 0.30 -0.11 16.25
N ARG A 269 -0.95 0.26 16.57
CA ARG A 269 -1.60 1.44 15.97
C ARG A 269 -0.92 2.73 16.40
N THR A 270 -0.80 3.63 15.45
CA THR A 270 -0.32 4.99 15.63
C THR A 270 -1.47 5.87 16.06
N ASN A 271 -1.29 6.64 17.14
CA ASN A 271 -2.29 7.56 17.64
C ASN A 271 -1.69 8.95 17.81
N VAL A 272 -2.37 9.94 17.23
CA VAL A 272 -2.06 11.37 17.41
C VAL A 272 -3.26 12.00 18.12
N PRO A 273 -3.21 12.19 19.44
CA PRO A 273 -4.31 12.79 20.19
C PRO A 273 -4.67 14.18 19.65
N GLY A 274 -5.95 14.38 19.29
CA GLY A 274 -6.43 15.65 18.72
C GLY A 274 -5.98 15.92 17.28
N GLY A 275 -5.29 14.98 16.64
CA GLY A 275 -4.84 15.09 15.25
C GLY A 275 -5.93 14.87 14.22
N VAL A 276 -5.54 15.04 12.95
CA VAL A 276 -6.37 14.72 11.78
C VAL A 276 -6.58 13.20 11.72
N ASN A 277 -7.81 12.79 11.36
CA ASN A 277 -8.15 11.39 11.20
C ASN A 277 -7.25 10.73 10.13
N PRO A 278 -6.54 9.61 10.45
CA PRO A 278 -5.65 8.92 9.51
C PRO A 278 -6.31 8.44 8.21
N LEU A 279 -7.65 8.29 8.17
CA LEU A 279 -8.38 8.03 6.93
C LEU A 279 -8.23 9.16 5.88
N ALA A 280 -7.64 10.31 6.24
CA ALA A 280 -7.27 11.37 5.30
C ALA A 280 -6.36 10.87 4.16
N PHE A 281 -5.49 9.87 4.39
CA PHE A 281 -4.65 9.29 3.32
C PHE A 281 -5.47 8.67 2.17
N PHE A 282 -6.72 8.30 2.41
CA PHE A 282 -7.66 7.80 1.39
C PHE A 282 -8.51 8.91 0.76
N ALA A 283 -8.56 10.10 1.37
CA ALA A 283 -9.26 11.24 0.81
C ALA A 283 -8.39 11.98 -0.23
N GLY A 284 -7.09 12.12 0.00
CA GLY A 284 -6.17 12.77 -0.94
C GLY A 284 -4.74 12.84 -0.41
N PRO A 285 -3.84 13.57 -1.09
CA PRO A 285 -2.46 13.70 -0.64
C PRO A 285 -2.35 14.30 0.77
N VAL A 286 -1.42 13.77 1.55
CA VAL A 286 -1.00 14.30 2.84
C VAL A 286 0.48 14.64 2.70
N THR A 287 0.83 15.90 2.93
CA THR A 287 2.17 16.43 2.67
C THR A 287 2.73 17.17 3.89
N VAL A 288 4.05 17.28 3.95
CA VAL A 288 4.76 18.02 5.00
C VAL A 288 5.87 18.88 4.40
N GLU A 289 6.01 20.09 4.92
CA GLU A 289 7.13 20.99 4.66
C GLU A 289 7.92 21.21 5.96
N TYR A 290 9.22 20.91 5.94
CA TYR A 290 10.09 21.08 7.09
C TYR A 290 10.76 22.46 7.09
N GLY A 291 10.87 23.08 8.27
CA GLY A 291 11.33 24.46 8.42
C GLY A 291 10.27 25.52 8.13
N GLY A 292 9.02 25.09 7.89
CA GLY A 292 7.87 25.96 7.71
C GLY A 292 7.33 26.55 9.00
N GLU A 293 6.23 27.28 8.91
CA GLU A 293 5.55 27.90 10.06
C GLU A 293 4.31 27.10 10.45
N ALA A 294 4.23 26.61 11.70
CA ALA A 294 3.12 25.76 12.15
C ALA A 294 1.73 26.37 11.92
N SER A 295 1.60 27.70 12.02
CA SER A 295 0.37 28.46 11.78
C SER A 295 -0.12 28.41 10.32
N LYS A 296 0.74 28.03 9.37
CA LYS A 296 0.41 27.84 7.95
C LYS A 296 -0.02 26.41 7.62
N THR A 297 -0.09 25.52 8.61
CA THR A 297 -0.63 24.17 8.41
C THR A 297 -2.07 24.25 7.90
N PHE A 298 -2.33 23.53 6.81
CA PHE A 298 -3.62 23.51 6.13
C PHE A 298 -4.28 22.15 6.24
N VAL A 299 -5.56 22.13 6.60
CA VAL A 299 -6.45 20.97 6.52
C VAL A 299 -7.63 21.34 5.64
N HIS A 300 -7.88 20.53 4.62
CA HIS A 300 -8.92 20.82 3.65
C HIS A 300 -10.31 20.87 4.31
N PRO A 301 -11.12 21.92 4.07
CA PRO A 301 -12.38 22.14 4.80
C PRO A 301 -13.40 21.01 4.60
N SER A 302 -13.40 20.36 3.43
CA SER A 302 -14.29 19.23 3.13
C SER A 302 -13.80 17.90 3.70
N LEU A 303 -12.64 17.81 4.36
CA LEU A 303 -12.12 16.52 4.83
C LEU A 303 -13.11 15.80 5.74
N LYS A 304 -13.77 16.54 6.65
CA LYS A 304 -14.79 15.95 7.54
C LYS A 304 -15.98 15.35 6.78
N THR A 305 -16.38 15.95 5.65
CA THR A 305 -17.48 15.43 4.81
C THR A 305 -17.08 14.26 3.92
N LEU A 306 -15.78 14.15 3.60
CA LEU A 306 -15.23 13.04 2.84
C LEU A 306 -15.07 11.78 3.70
N LEU A 307 -14.99 11.93 5.02
CA LEU A 307 -14.86 10.85 6.01
C LEU A 307 -16.20 10.60 6.73
N ASP A 308 -17.00 9.68 6.20
CA ASP A 308 -18.24 9.25 6.85
C ASP A 308 -17.96 8.10 7.82
N ALA A 309 -17.67 8.46 9.07
CA ALA A 309 -17.41 7.49 10.13
C ALA A 309 -18.63 6.60 10.45
N SER A 310 -19.85 7.10 10.22
CA SER A 310 -21.09 6.37 10.52
C SER A 310 -21.35 5.26 9.51
N ALA A 311 -21.17 5.57 8.22
CA ALA A 311 -21.28 4.60 7.13
C ALA A 311 -19.98 3.81 6.93
N LYS A 312 -18.91 4.12 7.68
CA LYS A 312 -17.57 3.58 7.51
C LYS A 312 -17.09 3.72 6.06
N ARG A 313 -17.12 4.95 5.55
CA ARG A 313 -16.80 5.27 4.16
C ARG A 313 -15.90 6.47 4.02
N VAL A 314 -14.96 6.39 3.09
CA VAL A 314 -14.09 7.50 2.66
C VAL A 314 -14.32 7.77 1.18
N ARG A 315 -14.47 9.04 0.82
CA ARG A 315 -14.46 9.49 -0.57
C ARG A 315 -13.21 10.31 -0.85
N SER A 316 -12.63 10.12 -2.01
CA SER A 316 -11.52 10.96 -2.49
C SER A 316 -11.98 12.39 -2.80
N VAL A 317 -11.08 13.37 -2.70
CA VAL A 317 -11.33 14.78 -3.07
C VAL A 317 -11.73 14.94 -4.54
N THR A 318 -11.33 13.99 -5.40
CA THR A 318 -11.66 14.00 -6.82
C THR A 318 -13.05 13.44 -7.11
N GLY A 319 -13.60 12.67 -6.18
CA GLY A 319 -14.84 11.91 -6.34
C GLY A 319 -14.68 10.57 -7.07
N GLU A 320 -13.49 10.26 -7.58
CA GLU A 320 -13.25 9.08 -8.42
C GLU A 320 -13.08 7.79 -7.61
N LEU A 321 -12.70 7.89 -6.34
CA LEU A 321 -12.53 6.74 -5.43
C LEU A 321 -13.48 6.83 -4.24
N THR A 322 -14.07 5.69 -3.89
CA THR A 322 -14.83 5.49 -2.65
C THR A 322 -14.44 4.17 -2.00
N LEU A 323 -13.92 4.24 -0.76
CA LEU A 323 -13.68 3.08 0.10
C LEU A 323 -14.80 2.96 1.13
N ASP A 324 -15.57 1.87 1.07
CA ASP A 324 -16.53 1.45 2.10
C ASP A 324 -15.88 0.34 2.93
N TYR A 325 -15.17 0.74 4.00
CA TYR A 325 -14.45 -0.20 4.85
C TYR A 325 -15.36 -0.91 5.86
N GLY A 326 -16.61 -0.46 5.99
CA GLY A 326 -17.64 -1.19 6.73
C GLY A 326 -18.06 -2.47 6.02
N ARG A 327 -18.09 -2.45 4.68
CA ARG A 327 -18.42 -3.62 3.84
C ARG A 327 -17.19 -4.30 3.25
N GLY A 328 -16.03 -3.64 3.28
CA GLY A 328 -14.82 -4.14 2.65
C GLY A 328 -14.86 -4.02 1.13
N LEU A 329 -15.26 -2.86 0.61
CA LEU A 329 -15.44 -2.62 -0.82
C LEU A 329 -14.80 -1.28 -1.23
N CYS A 330 -13.97 -1.27 -2.26
CA CYS A 330 -13.46 -0.05 -2.88
C CYS A 330 -13.96 0.05 -4.32
N THR A 331 -14.49 1.20 -4.70
CA THR A 331 -14.94 1.50 -6.07
C THR A 331 -14.09 2.60 -6.66
N LEU A 332 -13.78 2.44 -7.95
CA LEU A 332 -13.10 3.40 -8.80
C LEU A 332 -14.04 3.79 -9.95
N ASP A 333 -14.34 5.07 -10.09
CA ASP A 333 -15.23 5.63 -11.09
C ASP A 333 -14.60 6.86 -11.77
N ALA A 334 -13.48 6.65 -12.47
CA ALA A 334 -12.83 7.66 -13.29
C ALA A 334 -13.21 7.49 -14.78
N PRO A 335 -13.13 8.54 -15.62
CA PRO A 335 -13.47 8.42 -17.05
C PRO A 335 -12.63 7.38 -17.81
N LYS A 336 -11.36 7.21 -17.43
CA LYS A 336 -10.41 6.28 -18.06
C LYS A 336 -10.09 5.05 -17.21
N ALA A 337 -10.73 4.85 -16.06
CA ALA A 337 -10.56 3.63 -15.27
C ALA A 337 -11.76 3.43 -14.37
N GLN A 338 -12.39 2.26 -14.45
CA GLN A 338 -13.53 1.91 -13.63
C GLN A 338 -13.38 0.50 -13.09
N GLY A 339 -13.82 0.29 -11.86
CA GLY A 339 -13.67 -1.02 -11.26
C GLY A 339 -14.11 -1.07 -9.82
N VAL A 340 -14.07 -2.28 -9.29
CA VAL A 340 -14.39 -2.57 -7.90
C VAL A 340 -13.50 -3.67 -7.39
N VAL A 341 -13.05 -3.53 -6.16
CA VAL A 341 -12.35 -4.59 -5.43
C VAL A 341 -12.96 -4.77 -4.05
N GLY A 342 -13.15 -6.02 -3.65
CA GLY A 342 -13.53 -6.35 -2.28
C GLY A 342 -14.48 -7.51 -2.12
N TRP A 343 -15.18 -7.49 -0.99
CA TRP A 343 -16.08 -8.55 -0.55
C TRP A 343 -17.49 -8.29 -1.08
N PHE A 344 -18.04 -9.21 -1.88
CA PHE A 344 -19.33 -9.00 -2.56
C PHE A 344 -20.53 -9.60 -1.82
N ALA A 345 -20.29 -10.40 -0.79
CA ALA A 345 -21.36 -10.98 0.04
C ALA A 345 -22.20 -9.85 0.68
N GLY A 346 -23.52 -9.84 0.41
CA GLY A 346 -24.43 -8.83 0.93
C GLY A 346 -24.32 -7.44 0.28
N VAL A 347 -23.47 -7.27 -0.75
CA VAL A 347 -23.40 -6.03 -1.52
C VAL A 347 -24.55 -5.97 -2.51
N GLN A 348 -25.24 -4.83 -2.58
CA GLN A 348 -26.29 -4.60 -3.56
C GLN A 348 -25.71 -4.61 -4.98
N GLN A 349 -26.28 -5.47 -5.84
CA GLN A 349 -25.85 -5.65 -7.22
C GLN A 349 -26.94 -5.14 -8.20
N PRO A 350 -26.58 -4.72 -9.42
CA PRO A 350 -25.20 -4.49 -9.86
C PRO A 350 -24.60 -3.26 -9.16
N ILE A 351 -23.29 -3.28 -8.95
CA ILE A 351 -22.53 -2.09 -8.56
C ILE A 351 -22.44 -1.21 -9.80
N ARG A 352 -23.08 -0.04 -9.76
CA ARG A 352 -23.16 0.89 -10.89
C ARG A 352 -22.11 1.98 -10.74
N LEU A 353 -21.23 2.06 -11.74
CA LEU A 353 -20.28 3.16 -11.93
C LEU A 353 -20.81 4.05 -13.08
N SER A 354 -20.06 5.04 -13.55
CA SER A 354 -20.54 5.93 -14.61
C SER A 354 -20.63 5.25 -15.98
N THR A 355 -19.71 4.34 -16.33
CA THR A 355 -19.67 3.62 -17.62
C THR A 355 -19.82 2.11 -17.47
N VAL A 356 -19.36 1.54 -16.36
CA VAL A 356 -19.34 0.10 -16.11
C VAL A 356 -20.34 -0.26 -15.01
N ASP A 357 -21.14 -1.29 -15.23
CA ASP A 357 -21.88 -1.95 -14.15
C ASP A 357 -21.28 -3.33 -13.90
N VAL A 358 -21.04 -3.67 -12.64
CA VAL A 358 -20.41 -4.93 -12.24
C VAL A 358 -21.41 -5.78 -11.46
N THR A 359 -21.54 -7.04 -11.86
CA THR A 359 -22.13 -8.09 -11.02
C THR A 359 -21.06 -9.11 -10.68
N CYS A 360 -20.83 -9.38 -9.40
CA CYS A 360 -19.90 -10.41 -8.96
C CYS A 360 -20.55 -11.33 -7.93
N ARG A 361 -20.37 -12.64 -8.10
CA ARG A 361 -20.85 -13.71 -7.22
C ARG A 361 -19.71 -14.39 -6.44
N ASN A 362 -18.45 -14.06 -6.72
CA ASN A 362 -17.34 -14.49 -5.88
C ASN A 362 -17.49 -13.86 -4.49
N ARG A 363 -16.95 -14.53 -3.46
CA ARG A 363 -16.90 -13.94 -2.12
C ARG A 363 -16.02 -12.69 -2.11
N PHE A 364 -14.89 -12.75 -2.80
CA PHE A 364 -13.92 -11.66 -2.97
C PHE A 364 -13.40 -11.65 -4.41
N ALA A 365 -13.28 -10.46 -4.99
CA ALA A 365 -12.63 -10.27 -6.30
C ALA A 365 -12.15 -8.82 -6.48
N SER A 366 -11.21 -8.64 -7.41
CA SER A 366 -10.77 -7.36 -7.97
C SER A 366 -11.16 -7.35 -9.44
N ILE A 367 -11.90 -6.33 -9.89
CA ILE A 367 -12.34 -6.18 -11.28
C ILE A 367 -11.96 -4.78 -11.71
N LEU A 368 -11.06 -4.67 -12.69
CA LEU A 368 -10.57 -3.40 -13.19
C LEU A 368 -10.75 -3.33 -14.72
N VAL A 369 -11.31 -2.22 -15.20
CA VAL A 369 -11.61 -1.97 -16.60
C VAL A 369 -10.89 -0.69 -17.02
N VAL A 370 -9.99 -0.80 -18.01
CA VAL A 370 -9.18 0.31 -18.50
C VAL A 370 -9.12 0.35 -20.04
N PRO A 371 -9.03 1.53 -20.66
CA PRO A 371 -8.81 1.66 -22.09
C PRO A 371 -7.35 1.34 -22.44
N LEU A 372 -7.17 0.71 -23.60
CA LEU A 372 -5.87 0.44 -24.21
C LEU A 372 -5.46 1.53 -25.23
N ASP A 373 -6.37 2.47 -25.52
CA ASP A 373 -6.21 3.55 -26.50
C ASP A 373 -6.23 4.96 -25.89
N ASP A 374 -6.09 5.05 -24.56
CA ASP A 374 -6.08 6.30 -23.78
C ASP A 374 -7.32 7.20 -23.94
N ARG A 375 -8.45 6.63 -24.37
CA ARG A 375 -9.74 7.34 -24.46
C ARG A 375 -10.62 7.06 -23.25
N PRO A 376 -11.57 7.95 -22.89
CA PRO A 376 -12.60 7.62 -21.91
C PRO A 376 -13.28 6.28 -22.24
N LEU A 377 -13.62 5.49 -21.22
CA LEU A 377 -14.19 4.14 -21.40
C LEU A 377 -15.48 4.14 -22.22
N SER A 378 -16.24 5.23 -22.23
CA SER A 378 -17.45 5.40 -23.04
C SER A 378 -17.18 5.52 -24.55
N GLU A 379 -15.95 5.84 -24.93
CA GLU A 379 -15.53 6.14 -26.32
C GLU A 379 -14.36 5.26 -26.80
N SER A 380 -13.71 4.53 -25.89
CA SER A 380 -12.59 3.65 -26.18
C SER A 380 -12.97 2.54 -27.15
N ARG A 381 -12.08 2.25 -28.11
CA ARG A 381 -12.26 1.19 -29.11
C ARG A 381 -11.60 -0.12 -28.70
N ARG A 382 -10.78 -0.10 -27.66
CA ARG A 382 -10.13 -1.28 -27.07
C ARG A 382 -10.06 -1.12 -25.57
N VAL A 383 -10.77 -1.99 -24.85
CA VAL A 383 -10.88 -1.96 -23.40
C VAL A 383 -10.38 -3.27 -22.82
N LEU A 384 -9.42 -3.20 -21.90
CA LEU A 384 -8.96 -4.34 -21.11
C LEU A 384 -9.85 -4.50 -19.89
N VAL A 385 -10.37 -5.71 -19.71
CA VAL A 385 -11.05 -6.17 -18.49
C VAL A 385 -10.12 -7.14 -17.80
N GLN A 386 -9.71 -6.79 -16.58
CA GLN A 386 -8.86 -7.61 -15.73
C GLN A 386 -9.63 -8.05 -14.50
N VAL A 387 -9.51 -9.33 -14.16
CA VAL A 387 -10.13 -9.92 -12.96
C VAL A 387 -9.08 -10.63 -12.12
N GLY A 388 -9.07 -10.30 -10.84
CA GLY A 388 -8.29 -10.95 -9.80
C GLY A 388 -9.19 -11.64 -8.80
N THR A 389 -8.92 -12.91 -8.56
CA THR A 389 -9.51 -13.70 -7.48
C THR A 389 -8.39 -14.35 -6.70
N ARG A 390 -8.71 -15.08 -5.65
CA ARG A 390 -7.71 -15.78 -4.86
C ARG A 390 -7.07 -16.92 -5.66
N SER A 391 -5.77 -17.12 -5.48
CA SER A 391 -5.06 -18.32 -5.94
C SER A 391 -4.30 -19.01 -4.81
N ARG A 392 -4.16 -20.32 -4.95
CA ARG A 392 -3.37 -21.17 -4.04
C ARG A 392 -2.67 -22.28 -4.81
N PRO A 393 -1.59 -22.87 -4.28
CA PRO A 393 -1.01 -24.07 -4.85
C PRO A 393 -2.07 -25.18 -4.98
N THR A 394 -1.88 -26.06 -5.96
CA THR A 394 -2.72 -27.27 -6.08
C THR A 394 -2.61 -28.08 -4.79
N ASP A 395 -3.74 -28.63 -4.32
CA ASP A 395 -3.85 -29.37 -3.05
C ASP A 395 -3.55 -28.54 -1.78
N TRP A 396 -3.56 -27.20 -1.87
CA TRP A 396 -3.57 -26.33 -0.69
C TRP A 396 -4.82 -26.59 0.14
N GLN A 397 -4.64 -26.79 1.45
CA GLN A 397 -5.73 -26.99 2.38
C GLN A 397 -5.50 -26.15 3.63
N GLU A 398 -6.57 -25.53 4.10
CA GLU A 398 -6.59 -24.76 5.33
C GLU A 398 -7.88 -25.03 6.08
N ARG A 399 -7.85 -24.82 7.40
CA ARG A 399 -9.02 -24.92 8.26
C ARG A 399 -9.08 -23.73 9.22
N PRO A 400 -10.29 -23.31 9.67
CA PRO A 400 -10.40 -22.32 10.73
C PRO A 400 -9.58 -22.75 11.96
N ALA A 401 -8.86 -21.80 12.55
CA ALA A 401 -8.08 -22.02 13.76
C ALA A 401 -8.09 -20.77 14.64
N THR A 402 -8.20 -20.99 15.94
CA THR A 402 -7.96 -19.98 16.95
C THR A 402 -6.54 -20.15 17.49
N PHE A 403 -5.81 -19.05 17.65
CA PHE A 403 -4.46 -19.08 18.21
C PHE A 403 -4.12 -17.78 18.95
N GLU A 404 -3.06 -17.81 19.74
CA GLU A 404 -2.57 -16.65 20.49
C GLU A 404 -1.23 -16.18 19.92
N ALA A 405 -1.08 -14.86 19.84
CA ALA A 405 0.15 -14.16 19.45
C ALA A 405 0.26 -12.87 20.25
N ASP A 406 1.42 -12.57 20.84
CA ASP A 406 1.64 -11.38 21.67
C ASP A 406 0.56 -11.13 22.74
N GLY A 407 0.11 -12.21 23.39
CA GLY A 407 -0.93 -12.14 24.43
C GLY A 407 -2.33 -11.78 23.91
N LYS A 408 -2.55 -11.80 22.59
CA LYS A 408 -3.86 -11.61 21.95
C LYS A 408 -4.33 -12.88 21.28
N ARG A 409 -5.63 -13.15 21.40
CA ARG A 409 -6.30 -14.24 20.70
C ARG A 409 -6.75 -13.77 19.31
N PHE A 410 -6.48 -14.59 18.29
CA PHE A 410 -6.86 -14.37 16.90
C PHE A 410 -7.74 -15.50 16.39
N GLU A 411 -8.70 -15.14 15.55
CA GLU A 411 -9.45 -16.08 14.72
C GLU A 411 -8.85 -16.03 13.31
N GLY A 412 -8.34 -17.16 12.83
CA GLY A 412 -7.64 -17.25 11.56
C GLY A 412 -7.72 -18.65 10.97
N LEU A 413 -6.63 -19.06 10.35
CA LEU A 413 -6.53 -20.30 9.58
C LEU A 413 -5.27 -21.07 10.00
N GLU A 414 -5.33 -22.39 9.92
CA GLU A 414 -4.17 -23.28 9.99
C GLU A 414 -3.93 -23.90 8.61
N VAL A 415 -2.69 -23.87 8.13
CA VAL A 415 -2.26 -24.55 6.91
C VAL A 415 -2.23 -26.05 7.17
N VAL A 416 -3.19 -26.79 6.64
CA VAL A 416 -3.20 -28.27 6.71
C VAL A 416 -2.26 -28.85 5.67
N SER A 417 -2.22 -28.24 4.48
CA SER A 417 -1.32 -28.59 3.38
C SER A 417 -0.93 -27.31 2.64
N TYR A 418 0.37 -27.05 2.48
CA TYR A 418 0.86 -25.96 1.64
C TYR A 418 0.75 -26.26 0.13
N GLY A 419 0.37 -27.49 -0.25
CA GLY A 419 0.14 -27.89 -1.64
C GLY A 419 1.41 -28.02 -2.49
N LYS A 420 1.24 -27.93 -3.82
CA LYS A 420 2.30 -28.08 -4.83
C LYS A 420 1.96 -27.32 -6.11
N ALA A 421 2.93 -27.18 -7.01
CA ALA A 421 2.69 -26.62 -8.34
C ALA A 421 1.64 -27.43 -9.15
N PRO A 422 0.84 -26.77 -10.02
CA PRO A 422 0.82 -25.34 -10.33
C PRO A 422 -0.10 -24.53 -9.38
N TRP A 423 -0.14 -23.20 -9.58
CA TRP A 423 -1.17 -22.35 -8.98
C TRP A 423 -2.58 -22.70 -9.49
N ARG A 424 -3.58 -22.57 -8.61
CA ARG A 424 -5.01 -22.72 -8.90
C ARG A 424 -5.71 -21.41 -8.58
N VAL A 425 -6.26 -20.76 -9.60
CA VAL A 425 -7.01 -19.51 -9.48
C VAL A 425 -8.49 -19.81 -9.30
N GLU A 426 -9.14 -19.16 -8.34
CA GLU A 426 -10.59 -19.26 -8.16
C GLU A 426 -11.31 -18.74 -9.42
N THR A 427 -12.28 -19.49 -9.93
CA THR A 427 -13.01 -19.08 -11.14
C THR A 427 -13.82 -17.82 -10.88
N ALA A 428 -13.64 -16.80 -11.72
CA ALA A 428 -14.46 -15.60 -11.69
C ALA A 428 -15.92 -15.92 -12.06
N GLN A 429 -16.86 -15.40 -11.28
CA GLN A 429 -18.29 -15.63 -11.41
C GLN A 429 -19.00 -14.28 -11.41
N GLY A 430 -19.43 -13.82 -12.57
CA GLY A 430 -20.05 -12.52 -12.69
C GLY A 430 -20.13 -12.03 -14.12
N ALA A 431 -20.53 -10.78 -14.29
CA ALA A 431 -20.58 -10.12 -15.59
C ALA A 431 -20.35 -8.63 -15.42
N ILE A 432 -19.91 -7.98 -16.50
CA ILE A 432 -19.92 -6.54 -16.61
C ILE A 432 -20.83 -6.08 -17.75
N TRP A 433 -21.39 -4.89 -17.59
CA TRP A 433 -21.95 -4.09 -18.67
C TRP A 433 -21.07 -2.89 -18.89
N VAL A 434 -20.73 -2.60 -20.14
CA VAL A 434 -19.95 -1.41 -20.52
C VAL A 434 -20.82 -0.55 -21.43
N ARG A 435 -21.16 0.66 -20.97
CA ARG A 435 -21.88 1.69 -21.73
C ARG A 435 -20.94 2.33 -22.76
N ASN A 436 -20.70 1.62 -23.86
CA ASN A 436 -19.90 2.09 -24.97
C ASN A 436 -20.48 1.52 -26.28
N PRO A 437 -21.05 2.38 -27.15
CA PRO A 437 -21.76 1.92 -28.35
C PRO A 437 -20.83 1.33 -29.42
N SER A 438 -19.51 1.62 -29.35
CA SER A 438 -18.54 1.18 -30.34
C SER A 438 -18.07 -0.26 -30.14
N LEU A 439 -18.06 -0.77 -28.90
CA LEU A 439 -17.57 -2.12 -28.57
C LEU A 439 -18.57 -3.19 -29.02
N SER A 440 -18.12 -4.15 -29.82
CA SER A 440 -19.00 -5.20 -30.38
C SER A 440 -18.46 -6.61 -30.22
N LYS A 441 -17.19 -6.78 -29.84
CA LYS A 441 -16.53 -8.08 -29.68
C LYS A 441 -15.80 -8.17 -28.35
N ALA A 442 -15.59 -9.40 -27.91
CA ALA A 442 -14.83 -9.70 -26.71
C ALA A 442 -13.92 -10.90 -26.98
N GLU A 443 -12.67 -10.79 -26.56
CA GLU A 443 -11.66 -11.84 -26.72
C GLU A 443 -11.03 -12.19 -25.40
N LEU A 444 -11.01 -13.49 -25.10
CA LEU A 444 -10.34 -14.06 -23.95
C LEU A 444 -8.84 -14.06 -24.20
N LEU A 445 -8.07 -13.64 -23.20
CA LEU A 445 -6.62 -13.76 -23.23
C LEU A 445 -6.14 -14.85 -22.26
N ASP A 446 -4.97 -15.40 -22.51
CA ASP A 446 -4.24 -16.19 -21.52
C ASP A 446 -3.56 -15.30 -20.47
N GLU A 447 -2.92 -15.94 -19.51
CA GLU A 447 -2.16 -15.30 -18.42
C GLU A 447 -1.04 -14.39 -18.93
N ASN A 448 -0.55 -14.56 -20.16
CA ASN A 448 0.49 -13.75 -20.77
C ASN A 448 -0.08 -12.68 -21.72
N GLY A 449 -1.41 -12.54 -21.78
CA GLY A 449 -2.09 -11.54 -22.61
C GLY A 449 -2.27 -11.95 -24.07
N MET A 450 -2.02 -13.22 -24.42
CA MET A 450 -2.18 -13.73 -25.79
C MET A 450 -3.61 -14.19 -26.04
N ARG A 451 -4.11 -13.97 -27.27
CA ARG A 451 -5.49 -14.30 -27.66
C ARG A 451 -5.74 -15.81 -27.56
N LYS A 452 -6.74 -16.22 -26.78
CA LYS A 452 -7.18 -17.62 -26.63
C LYS A 452 -8.46 -17.95 -27.39
N GLY A 453 -9.36 -16.99 -27.55
CA GLY A 453 -10.60 -17.20 -28.30
C GLY A 453 -11.66 -16.13 -28.04
N SER A 454 -12.76 -16.18 -28.78
CA SER A 454 -13.87 -15.25 -28.64
C SER A 454 -14.74 -15.56 -27.42
N VAL A 455 -15.20 -14.51 -26.72
CA VAL A 455 -16.20 -14.60 -25.65
C VAL A 455 -17.56 -14.15 -26.19
N PRO A 456 -18.64 -14.90 -25.97
CA PRO A 456 -19.98 -14.46 -26.33
C PRO A 456 -20.35 -13.14 -25.64
N VAL A 457 -20.89 -12.20 -26.41
CA VAL A 457 -21.34 -10.90 -25.93
C VAL A 457 -22.85 -10.78 -26.08
N ALA A 458 -23.50 -10.02 -25.20
CA ALA A 458 -24.87 -9.61 -25.38
C ALA A 458 -24.93 -8.08 -25.49
N ARG A 459 -25.79 -7.55 -26.35
CA ARG A 459 -25.94 -6.10 -26.53
C ARG A 459 -27.34 -5.67 -26.12
N GLN A 460 -27.42 -4.55 -25.39
CA GLN A 460 -28.69 -3.89 -25.07
C GLN A 460 -28.49 -2.38 -25.23
N GLY A 461 -29.09 -1.81 -26.28
CA GLY A 461 -28.88 -0.41 -26.63
C GLY A 461 -27.39 -0.10 -26.87
N ALA A 462 -26.86 0.89 -26.15
CA ALA A 462 -25.46 1.30 -26.22
C ALA A 462 -24.52 0.50 -25.28
N SER A 463 -25.02 -0.53 -24.60
CA SER A 463 -24.24 -1.29 -23.63
C SER A 463 -23.87 -2.68 -24.17
N LEU A 464 -22.60 -3.05 -23.98
CA LEU A 464 -22.09 -4.40 -24.24
C LEU A 464 -21.98 -5.16 -22.90
N ARG A 465 -22.57 -6.35 -22.84
CA ARG A 465 -22.46 -7.27 -21.71
C ARG A 465 -21.52 -8.41 -22.04
N VAL A 466 -20.68 -8.75 -21.07
CA VAL A 466 -19.80 -9.92 -21.11
C VAL A 466 -19.79 -10.60 -19.75
N GLU A 467 -19.75 -11.93 -19.73
CA GLU A 467 -19.44 -12.67 -18.51
C GLU A 467 -17.95 -12.45 -18.17
N LEU A 468 -17.62 -12.45 -16.88
CA LEU A 468 -16.23 -12.42 -16.45
C LEU A 468 -15.49 -13.66 -16.99
N PRO A 469 -14.20 -13.53 -17.35
CA PRO A 469 -13.42 -14.60 -17.96
C PRO A 469 -13.36 -15.83 -17.05
N LYS A 470 -13.83 -16.98 -17.56
CA LYS A 470 -13.70 -18.26 -16.86
C LYS A 470 -12.34 -18.88 -17.18
N GLY A 471 -11.54 -19.17 -16.14
CA GLY A 471 -10.23 -19.80 -16.30
C GLY A 471 -9.16 -18.90 -16.94
N ALA A 472 -9.38 -17.59 -16.95
CA ALA A 472 -8.44 -16.59 -17.44
C ALA A 472 -8.52 -15.31 -16.59
N LEU A 473 -7.46 -14.50 -16.63
CA LEU A 473 -7.35 -13.26 -15.88
C LEU A 473 -7.83 -12.04 -16.68
N TYR A 474 -7.81 -12.14 -18.01
CA TYR A 474 -8.03 -10.98 -18.88
C TYR A 474 -8.97 -11.28 -20.05
N MET A 475 -9.61 -10.22 -20.50
CA MET A 475 -10.37 -10.16 -21.74
C MET A 475 -10.21 -8.76 -22.34
N VAL A 476 -10.19 -8.67 -23.66
CA VAL A 476 -10.22 -7.38 -24.38
C VAL A 476 -11.57 -7.25 -25.08
N LEU A 477 -12.21 -6.11 -24.87
CA LEU A 477 -13.40 -5.70 -25.61
C LEU A 477 -12.96 -4.78 -26.74
N GLU A 478 -13.39 -5.07 -27.96
CA GLU A 478 -12.98 -4.32 -29.15
C GLU A 478 -14.19 -3.83 -29.95
N ALA A 479 -14.04 -2.66 -30.55
CA ALA A 479 -14.90 -2.22 -31.64
C ALA A 479 -14.59 -3.02 -32.91
N GLU A 480 -15.58 -3.18 -33.79
CA GLU A 480 -15.31 -3.72 -35.12
C GLU A 480 -14.31 -2.84 -35.89
N GLY A 481 -13.39 -3.51 -36.61
CA GLY A 481 -12.40 -2.87 -37.45
C GLY A 481 -13.08 -2.00 -38.51
N LYS A 482 -12.52 -0.81 -38.75
CA LYS A 482 -12.67 -0.15 -40.04
C LYS A 482 -11.51 -0.55 -40.92
#